data_AF-A0A1E7YU80-F1
#
_entry.id   AF-A0A1E7YU80-F1
#
_cell.length_a   1.000
_cell.length_b   1.000
_cell.length_c   1.000
_cell.angle_alpha   90.00
_cell.angle_beta   90.00
_cell.angle_gamma   90.00
#
_symmetry.space_group_name_H-M   'P 1'
#
loop_
_entity.id
_entity.type
_entity.pdbx_description
1 polymer ?
#
loop_
_entity_poly.entity_id
_entity_poly.type
_entity_poly.pdbx_seq_one_letter_code
_entity_poly.pdbx_strand_id
1 'polypeptide(L)'
;MILILDTDLTEESPTFQALVQHLRGLEGIEHRVHRVQGAEQTLREIYLIGNTKALNIADMEALPGVAKAIRVSREYRVLGRHAGDARPSGFDYHGVHFGQDNLHIFAGLCAVDTREHVEAMMRALKDNGQVCTRMGAYKPRTSPYAFQGHGAACLPYVFELAGKYGIQVIAMEILHEAHMDEIRKALAETGHPTGVMLQIGTRNTQNFELLKAVGRQREFPVLLKRGFGITLEESLNAAEYLASEGNDRVIFGLRGMKSNLG
;
A
#
# COMPACT_ATOMS: atom_id res chain seq x y z
N MET A 1 -19.67 9.08 -4.44
CA MET A 1 -19.84 10.45 -5.02
C MET A 1 -20.21 11.38 -3.89
N ILE A 2 -19.76 12.64 -3.91
CA ILE A 2 -20.12 13.67 -2.93
C ILE A 2 -20.90 14.74 -3.67
N LEU A 3 -22.09 15.07 -3.19
CA LEU A 3 -22.86 16.22 -3.64
C LEU A 3 -22.64 17.36 -2.65
N ILE A 4 -22.11 18.48 -3.11
CA ILE A 4 -22.02 19.72 -2.33
C ILE A 4 -23.31 20.49 -2.58
N LEU A 5 -23.99 20.89 -1.50
CA LEU A 5 -25.27 21.59 -1.58
C LEU A 5 -25.08 23.11 -1.61
N ASP A 6 -26.07 23.83 -2.11
CA ASP A 6 -26.14 25.29 -2.01
C ASP A 6 -26.05 25.73 -0.54
N THR A 7 -25.33 26.83 -0.27
CA THR A 7 -25.03 27.30 1.10
C THR A 7 -26.28 27.54 1.95
N ASP A 8 -27.34 28.03 1.31
CA ASP A 8 -28.55 28.50 1.96
C ASP A 8 -29.57 27.35 2.17
N LEU A 9 -29.29 26.16 1.65
CA LEU A 9 -30.24 25.05 1.60
C LEU A 9 -30.36 24.33 2.95
N THR A 10 -31.42 24.58 3.73
CA THR A 10 -31.64 23.94 5.03
C THR A 10 -32.28 22.56 4.96
N GLU A 11 -32.07 21.72 5.99
CA GLU A 11 -32.70 20.38 6.05
C GLU A 11 -34.23 20.45 6.14
N GLU A 12 -34.76 21.54 6.67
CA GLU A 12 -36.19 21.83 6.74
C GLU A 12 -36.76 22.33 5.41
N SER A 13 -35.90 22.70 4.45
CA SER A 13 -36.36 23.25 3.18
C SER A 13 -37.07 22.17 2.33
N PRO A 14 -38.15 22.53 1.62
CA PRO A 14 -38.82 21.60 0.70
C PRO A 14 -37.87 21.04 -0.36
N THR A 15 -36.94 21.86 -0.85
CA THR A 15 -35.93 21.48 -1.84
C THR A 15 -35.01 20.38 -1.32
N PHE A 16 -34.53 20.49 -0.08
CA PHE A 16 -33.69 19.46 0.54
C PHE A 16 -34.45 18.14 0.74
N GLN A 17 -35.69 18.22 1.24
CA GLN A 17 -36.51 17.03 1.45
C GLN A 17 -36.80 16.30 0.13
N ALA A 18 -37.08 17.04 -0.95
CA ALA A 18 -37.27 16.49 -2.29
C ALA A 18 -35.98 15.83 -2.83
N LEU A 19 -34.82 16.47 -2.63
CA LEU A 19 -33.51 15.91 -3.00
C LEU A 19 -33.25 14.58 -2.29
N VAL A 20 -33.40 14.55 -0.96
CA VAL A 20 -33.20 13.32 -0.17
C VAL A 20 -34.18 12.22 -0.59
N GLN A 21 -35.44 12.57 -0.87
CA GLN A 21 -36.43 11.61 -1.37
C GLN A 21 -36.04 11.04 -2.74
N HIS A 22 -35.55 11.88 -3.66
CA HIS A 22 -35.04 11.42 -4.95
C HIS A 22 -33.86 10.45 -4.77
N LEU A 23 -32.89 10.80 -3.92
CA LEU A 23 -31.71 9.97 -3.67
C LEU A 23 -32.05 8.62 -3.02
N ARG A 24 -33.10 8.56 -2.19
CA ARG A 24 -33.61 7.29 -1.62
C ARG A 24 -34.18 6.34 -2.68
N GLY A 25 -34.61 6.86 -3.83
CA GLY A 25 -35.13 6.07 -4.94
C GLY A 25 -34.05 5.48 -5.85
N LEU A 26 -32.78 5.85 -5.66
CA LEU A 26 -31.66 5.34 -6.46
C LEU A 26 -31.31 3.91 -6.03
N GLU A 27 -31.41 2.97 -6.97
CA GLU A 27 -31.11 1.56 -6.71
C GLU A 27 -29.60 1.37 -6.40
N GLY A 28 -29.31 0.66 -5.31
CA GLY A 28 -27.92 0.33 -4.94
C GLY A 28 -27.09 1.52 -4.44
N ILE A 29 -27.75 2.62 -4.03
CA ILE A 29 -27.11 3.82 -3.47
C ILE A 29 -27.62 4.10 -2.06
N GLU A 30 -26.72 4.13 -1.09
CA GLU A 30 -26.95 4.71 0.25
C GLU A 30 -26.53 6.19 0.21
N HIS A 31 -27.24 7.05 0.94
CA HIS A 31 -26.87 8.46 1.11
C HIS A 31 -26.63 8.79 2.59
N ARG A 32 -25.63 9.63 2.86
CA ARG A 32 -25.35 10.18 4.19
C ARG A 32 -25.21 11.69 4.13
N VAL A 33 -25.93 12.39 4.99
CA VAL A 33 -25.85 13.85 5.08
C VAL A 33 -24.76 14.22 6.07
N HIS A 34 -23.86 15.12 5.66
CA HIS A 34 -22.78 15.64 6.46
C HIS A 34 -22.86 17.16 6.51
N ARG A 35 -22.55 17.73 7.67
CA ARG A 35 -22.38 19.16 7.87
C ARG A 35 -20.92 19.43 8.17
N VAL A 36 -20.29 20.27 7.35
CA VAL A 36 -18.87 20.61 7.46
C VAL A 36 -18.77 22.09 7.79
N GLN A 37 -18.26 22.40 8.98
CA GLN A 37 -18.04 23.79 9.41
C GLN A 37 -16.64 24.24 8.97
N GLY A 38 -16.57 25.05 7.92
CA GLY A 38 -15.32 25.68 7.47
C GLY A 38 -15.03 26.99 8.21
N ALA A 39 -13.86 27.58 7.94
CA ALA A 39 -13.41 28.83 8.58
C ALA A 39 -14.30 30.04 8.24
N GLU A 40 -14.88 30.08 7.04
CA GLU A 40 -15.68 31.21 6.54
C GLU A 40 -17.16 30.85 6.34
N GLN A 41 -17.47 29.58 6.11
CA GLN A 41 -18.84 29.11 5.82
C GLN A 41 -19.06 27.67 6.27
N THR A 42 -20.32 27.35 6.58
CA THR A 42 -20.75 25.97 6.84
C THR A 42 -21.31 25.38 5.56
N LEU A 43 -20.72 24.27 5.10
CA LEU A 43 -21.14 23.53 3.93
C LEU A 43 -21.97 22.31 4.34
N ARG A 44 -22.89 21.92 3.47
CA ARG A 44 -23.62 20.66 3.57
C ARG A 44 -23.26 19.78 2.38
N GLU A 45 -23.02 18.52 2.69
CA GLU A 45 -22.58 17.52 1.73
C GLU A 45 -23.47 16.28 1.85
N ILE A 46 -23.81 15.66 0.73
CA ILE A 46 -24.45 14.35 0.69
C ILE A 46 -23.50 13.35 0.05
N TYR A 47 -23.14 12.33 0.82
CA TYR A 47 -22.24 11.26 0.39
C TYR A 47 -23.09 10.14 -0.19
N LEU A 48 -22.98 9.91 -1.49
CA LEU A 48 -23.56 8.77 -2.17
C LEU A 48 -22.56 7.61 -2.15
N ILE A 49 -22.96 6.51 -1.54
CA ILE A 49 -22.16 5.30 -1.29
C ILE A 49 -22.82 4.13 -2.03
N GLY A 50 -22.04 3.34 -2.77
CA GLY A 50 -22.55 2.28 -3.63
C GLY A 50 -22.07 2.43 -5.07
N ASN A 51 -22.85 1.91 -6.04
CA ASN A 51 -22.50 1.92 -7.47
C ASN A 51 -22.63 3.32 -8.12
N THR A 52 -21.87 4.30 -7.61
CA THR A 52 -21.95 5.69 -8.10
C THR A 52 -21.38 5.91 -9.50
N LYS A 53 -20.78 4.86 -10.11
CA LYS A 53 -20.38 4.83 -11.53
C LYS A 53 -21.60 4.85 -12.46
N ALA A 54 -22.72 4.27 -12.04
CA ALA A 54 -23.96 4.21 -12.83
C ALA A 54 -24.72 5.54 -12.87
N LEU A 55 -24.45 6.43 -11.92
CA LEU A 55 -25.03 7.78 -11.92
C LEU A 55 -24.34 8.61 -13.02
N ASN A 56 -24.93 9.70 -13.50
CA ASN A 56 -24.23 10.69 -14.31
C ASN A 56 -23.87 11.90 -13.42
N ILE A 57 -22.67 12.46 -13.56
CA ILE A 57 -22.26 13.63 -12.78
C ILE A 57 -23.15 14.84 -13.13
N ALA A 58 -23.42 15.07 -14.42
CA ALA A 58 -24.22 16.20 -14.88
C ALA A 58 -25.66 16.11 -14.36
N ASP A 59 -26.27 14.92 -14.39
CA ASP A 59 -27.63 14.72 -13.88
C ASP A 59 -27.71 14.96 -12.38
N MET A 60 -26.70 14.52 -11.62
CA MET A 60 -26.63 14.75 -10.17
C MET A 60 -26.36 16.21 -9.81
N GLU A 61 -25.58 16.93 -10.62
CA GLU A 61 -25.31 18.36 -10.44
C GLU A 61 -26.49 19.24 -10.85
N ALA A 62 -27.34 18.77 -11.77
CA ALA A 62 -28.56 19.46 -12.18
C ALA A 62 -29.72 19.32 -11.17
N LEU A 63 -29.57 18.49 -10.13
CA LEU A 63 -30.59 18.34 -9.10
C LEU A 63 -30.76 19.64 -8.30
N PRO A 64 -32.00 20.09 -8.03
CA PRO A 64 -32.25 21.28 -7.23
C PRO A 64 -31.57 21.22 -5.86
N GLY A 65 -30.82 22.28 -5.52
CA GLY A 65 -30.09 22.37 -4.25
C GLY A 65 -28.67 21.77 -4.29
N VAL A 66 -28.24 21.17 -5.41
CA VAL A 66 -26.86 20.68 -5.58
C VAL A 66 -26.02 21.75 -6.27
N ALA A 67 -25.07 22.32 -5.55
CA ALA A 67 -24.11 23.28 -6.09
C ALA A 67 -23.04 22.59 -6.95
N LYS A 68 -22.65 21.36 -6.58
CA LYS A 68 -21.61 20.61 -7.30
C LYS A 68 -21.70 19.10 -7.06
N ALA A 69 -21.52 18.29 -8.09
CA ALA A 69 -21.37 16.85 -7.95
C ALA A 69 -19.91 16.42 -8.16
N ILE A 70 -19.27 15.90 -7.11
CA ILE A 70 -17.91 15.40 -7.16
C ILE A 70 -17.94 13.89 -7.15
N ARG A 71 -17.56 13.27 -8.28
CA ARG A 71 -17.35 11.84 -8.24
C ARG A 71 -16.03 11.51 -7.56
N VAL A 72 -16.14 10.91 -6.37
CA VAL A 72 -15.04 10.16 -5.74
C VAL A 72 -14.85 8.87 -6.54
N SER A 73 -14.28 8.95 -7.75
CA SER A 73 -14.12 7.77 -8.62
C SER A 73 -12.83 7.79 -9.41
N ARG A 74 -11.72 7.68 -8.71
CA ARG A 74 -10.60 6.96 -9.30
C ARG A 74 -10.31 5.81 -8.36
N GLU A 75 -10.73 4.61 -8.77
CA GLU A 75 -10.21 3.39 -8.17
C GLU A 75 -8.69 3.49 -8.22
N TYR A 76 -8.05 3.23 -7.08
CA TYR A 76 -6.60 3.41 -6.94
C TYR A 76 -6.19 4.85 -7.28
N ARG A 77 -6.58 5.83 -6.46
CA ARG A 77 -6.28 7.26 -6.71
C ARG A 77 -4.77 7.50 -6.81
N VAL A 78 -4.00 6.89 -5.93
CA VAL A 78 -2.55 7.05 -5.87
C VAL A 78 -1.88 6.11 -6.87
N LEU A 79 -2.21 4.82 -6.83
CA LEU A 79 -1.50 3.78 -7.61
C LEU A 79 -2.08 3.49 -9.00
N GLY A 80 -3.32 3.89 -9.25
CA GLY A 80 -4.03 3.61 -10.49
C GLY A 80 -3.45 4.36 -11.67
N ARG A 81 -3.45 3.70 -12.83
CA ARG A 81 -3.12 4.31 -14.12
C ARG A 81 -4.38 4.97 -14.67
N HIS A 82 -4.34 6.28 -14.82
CA HIS A 82 -5.48 7.06 -15.31
C HIS A 82 -5.18 7.62 -16.70
N ALA A 83 -6.22 7.82 -17.52
CA ALA A 83 -6.03 8.43 -18.84
C ALA A 83 -5.44 9.84 -18.70
N GLY A 84 -4.40 10.13 -19.49
CA GLY A 84 -3.67 11.40 -19.45
C GLY A 84 -2.66 11.53 -18.30
N ASP A 85 -2.39 10.44 -17.58
CA ASP A 85 -1.43 10.43 -16.49
C ASP A 85 0.01 10.37 -17.01
N ALA A 86 0.77 11.44 -16.77
CA ALA A 86 2.18 11.57 -17.15
C ALA A 86 3.13 11.17 -16.01
N ARG A 87 2.60 10.65 -14.88
CA ARG A 87 3.43 10.24 -13.75
C ARG A 87 4.38 9.10 -14.14
N PRO A 88 5.66 9.15 -13.73
CA PRO A 88 6.58 8.04 -13.95
C PRO A 88 6.03 6.76 -13.30
N SER A 89 6.00 5.65 -14.05
CA SER A 89 5.65 4.35 -13.49
C SER A 89 6.90 3.67 -12.91
N GLY A 90 7.39 4.17 -11.78
CA GLY A 90 8.58 3.61 -11.15
C GLY A 90 9.24 4.54 -10.15
N PHE A 91 10.31 4.06 -9.52
CA PHE A 91 11.12 4.83 -8.58
C PHE A 91 12.55 4.30 -8.50
N ASP A 92 13.49 5.17 -8.15
CA ASP A 92 14.87 4.79 -7.86
C ASP A 92 15.08 4.59 -6.35
N TYR A 93 15.84 3.56 -5.99
CA TYR A 93 16.21 3.28 -4.60
C TYR A 93 17.58 2.60 -4.53
N HIS A 94 18.52 3.20 -3.79
CA HIS A 94 19.92 2.73 -3.68
C HIS A 94 20.57 2.42 -5.05
N GLY A 95 20.39 3.31 -6.03
CA GLY A 95 20.98 3.15 -7.36
C GLY A 95 20.32 2.07 -8.24
N VAL A 96 19.22 1.46 -7.79
CA VAL A 96 18.41 0.51 -8.56
C VAL A 96 17.10 1.17 -8.98
N HIS A 97 16.83 1.20 -10.29
CA HIS A 97 15.57 1.69 -10.85
C HIS A 97 14.51 0.58 -10.83
N PHE A 98 13.35 0.79 -10.21
CA PHE A 98 12.20 -0.13 -10.25
C PHE A 98 11.13 0.41 -11.19
N GLY A 99 11.00 -0.21 -12.37
CA GLY A 99 10.14 0.28 -13.46
C GLY A 99 9.32 -0.84 -14.10
N GLN A 100 8.63 -0.51 -15.19
CA GLN A 100 7.83 -1.47 -15.98
C GLN A 100 8.63 -2.16 -17.08
N ASP A 101 9.80 -1.64 -17.39
CA ASP A 101 10.68 -2.02 -18.49
C ASP A 101 11.94 -2.77 -18.02
N ASN A 102 12.02 -3.10 -16.72
CA ASN A 102 13.12 -3.84 -16.15
C ASN A 102 12.69 -5.07 -15.35
N LEU A 103 13.66 -5.96 -15.12
CA LEU A 103 13.48 -7.19 -14.36
C LEU A 103 14.59 -7.30 -13.32
N HIS A 104 14.19 -7.33 -12.05
CA HIS A 104 15.09 -7.55 -10.92
C HIS A 104 14.83 -8.91 -10.28
N ILE A 105 15.90 -9.64 -9.97
CA ILE A 105 15.82 -10.94 -9.29
C ILE A 105 16.16 -10.75 -7.82
N PHE A 106 15.25 -11.16 -6.95
CA PHE A 106 15.43 -11.14 -5.49
C PHE A 106 15.64 -12.58 -4.98
N ALA A 107 16.71 -13.23 -5.44
CA ALA A 107 17.11 -14.53 -4.93
C ALA A 107 17.78 -14.39 -3.55
N GLY A 108 17.57 -15.34 -2.66
CA GLY A 108 18.13 -15.28 -1.30
C GLY A 108 17.42 -16.19 -0.30
N LEU A 109 17.88 -16.14 0.94
CA LEU A 109 17.48 -17.07 1.98
C LEU A 109 16.03 -16.84 2.43
N CYS A 110 15.30 -17.93 2.60
CA CYS A 110 13.91 -17.85 3.08
C CYS A 110 13.84 -17.36 4.53
N ALA A 111 14.72 -17.89 5.37
CA ALA A 111 15.01 -17.40 6.70
C ALA A 111 16.52 -17.23 6.79
N VAL A 112 16.98 -16.13 7.39
CA VAL A 112 18.38 -16.02 7.78
C VAL A 112 18.63 -17.05 8.89
N ASP A 113 19.65 -17.87 8.71
CA ASP A 113 20.07 -18.91 9.63
C ASP A 113 21.49 -18.64 10.17
N THR A 114 22.57 -18.93 9.43
CA THR A 114 23.94 -18.73 9.88
C THR A 114 24.66 -17.67 9.06
N ARG A 115 25.69 -17.03 9.65
CA ARG A 115 26.50 -16.02 8.96
C ARG A 115 27.16 -16.60 7.71
N GLU A 116 27.59 -17.86 7.78
CA GLU A 116 28.25 -18.58 6.69
C GLU A 116 27.30 -18.80 5.50
N HIS A 117 26.04 -19.15 5.75
CA HIS A 117 25.03 -19.31 4.70
C HIS A 117 24.64 -17.97 4.08
N VAL A 118 24.52 -16.90 4.88
CA VAL A 118 24.30 -15.55 4.35
C VAL A 118 25.45 -15.18 3.43
N GLU A 119 26.69 -15.36 3.88
CA GLU A 119 27.87 -15.02 3.09
C GLU A 119 27.99 -15.86 1.81
N ALA A 120 27.70 -17.17 1.87
CA ALA A 120 27.67 -18.04 0.70
C ALA A 120 26.61 -17.58 -0.32
N MET A 121 25.42 -17.19 0.14
CA MET A 121 24.36 -16.66 -0.73
C MET A 121 24.77 -15.32 -1.35
N MET A 122 25.30 -14.37 -0.57
CA MET A 122 25.73 -13.07 -1.09
C MET A 122 26.86 -13.21 -2.12
N ARG A 123 27.80 -14.13 -1.90
CA ARG A 123 28.85 -14.46 -2.86
C ARG A 123 28.26 -14.98 -4.16
N ALA A 124 27.36 -15.96 -4.10
CA ALA A 124 26.70 -16.52 -5.28
C ALA A 124 25.91 -15.46 -6.06
N LEU A 125 25.27 -14.51 -5.38
CA LEU A 125 24.58 -13.39 -6.02
C LEU A 125 25.55 -12.46 -6.75
N LYS A 126 26.65 -12.07 -6.11
CA LYS A 126 27.71 -11.26 -6.72
C LYS A 126 28.30 -11.95 -7.96
N ASP A 127 28.60 -13.24 -7.86
CA ASP A 127 29.16 -14.03 -8.97
C ASP A 127 28.20 -14.12 -10.18
N ASN A 128 26.90 -13.91 -9.95
CA ASN A 128 25.86 -13.86 -10.99
C ASN A 128 25.37 -12.43 -11.30
N GLY A 129 26.12 -11.41 -10.89
CA GLY A 129 25.83 -10.01 -11.19
C GLY A 129 24.53 -9.47 -10.56
N GLN A 130 24.03 -10.13 -9.50
CA GLN A 130 22.80 -9.72 -8.83
C GLN A 130 23.08 -8.66 -7.77
N VAL A 131 22.33 -7.56 -7.83
CA VAL A 131 22.42 -6.43 -6.88
C VAL A 131 21.24 -6.37 -5.91
N CYS A 132 20.26 -7.26 -6.08
CA CYS A 132 19.10 -7.39 -5.20
C CYS A 132 19.07 -8.78 -4.55
N THR A 133 18.54 -8.85 -3.34
CA THR A 133 18.36 -10.13 -2.64
C THR A 133 17.16 -10.09 -1.71
N ARG A 134 16.76 -11.25 -1.18
CA ARG A 134 15.81 -11.35 -0.08
C ARG A 134 16.45 -12.05 1.12
N MET A 135 16.17 -11.54 2.32
CA MET A 135 16.65 -12.13 3.57
C MET A 135 15.54 -12.08 4.62
N GLY A 136 15.06 -13.25 5.06
CA GLY A 136 13.98 -13.33 6.05
C GLY A 136 14.49 -13.30 7.48
N ALA A 137 14.58 -12.12 8.10
CA ALA A 137 14.93 -11.99 9.52
C ALA A 137 13.78 -12.38 10.48
N TYR A 138 12.54 -12.04 10.09
CA TYR A 138 11.32 -12.31 10.86
C TYR A 138 10.41 -13.27 10.10
N LYS A 139 9.90 -14.31 10.75
CA LYS A 139 9.16 -15.38 10.05
C LYS A 139 7.73 -15.54 10.58
N PRO A 140 6.69 -15.29 9.75
CA PRO A 140 5.31 -15.55 10.14
C PRO A 140 5.05 -17.05 10.01
N ARG A 141 5.09 -17.77 11.14
CA ARG A 141 4.90 -19.22 11.18
C ARG A 141 3.46 -19.58 11.49
N THR A 142 2.98 -20.64 10.84
CA THR A 142 1.71 -21.27 11.20
C THR A 142 1.81 -22.00 12.54
N SER A 143 2.94 -22.65 12.80
CA SER A 143 3.22 -23.30 14.08
C SER A 143 4.04 -22.36 14.98
N PRO A 144 3.65 -22.16 16.25
CA PRO A 144 4.43 -21.36 17.20
C PRO A 144 5.78 -22.01 17.54
N TYR A 145 5.92 -23.32 17.35
CA TYR A 145 7.14 -24.08 17.67
C TYR A 145 8.17 -24.11 16.53
N ALA A 146 7.83 -23.55 15.37
CA ALA A 146 8.77 -23.45 14.26
C ALA A 146 9.80 -22.33 14.50
N PHE A 147 10.95 -22.42 13.83
CA PHE A 147 11.97 -21.36 13.89
C PHE A 147 11.40 -20.00 13.45
N GLN A 148 11.40 -19.02 14.36
CA GLN A 148 10.76 -17.71 14.16
C GLN A 148 11.65 -16.69 13.41
N GLY A 149 12.89 -17.08 13.08
CA GLY A 149 13.91 -16.16 12.57
C GLY A 149 14.78 -15.62 13.70
N HIS A 150 15.92 -15.04 13.34
CA HIS A 150 16.85 -14.42 14.30
C HIS A 150 16.45 -12.99 14.69
N GLY A 151 15.43 -12.41 14.05
CA GLY A 151 14.96 -11.06 14.32
C GLY A 151 16.08 -10.02 14.16
N ALA A 152 16.04 -8.97 14.97
CA ALA A 152 17.02 -7.88 14.93
C ALA A 152 18.49 -8.33 15.06
N ALA A 153 18.75 -9.42 15.80
CA ALA A 153 20.10 -9.88 16.10
C ALA A 153 20.91 -10.27 14.84
N CYS A 154 20.24 -10.62 13.73
CA CYS A 154 20.92 -10.94 12.49
C CYS A 154 21.21 -9.74 11.57
N LEU A 155 20.52 -8.62 11.78
CA LEU A 155 20.55 -7.49 10.84
C LEU A 155 21.95 -6.90 10.63
N PRO A 156 22.77 -6.65 11.68
CA PRO A 156 24.07 -6.01 11.48
C PRO A 156 24.97 -6.82 10.52
N TYR A 157 25.14 -8.11 10.77
CA TYR A 157 26.01 -8.92 9.91
C TYR A 157 25.42 -9.16 8.52
N VAL A 158 24.09 -9.20 8.38
CA VAL A 158 23.44 -9.31 7.07
C VAL A 158 23.74 -8.06 6.23
N PHE A 159 23.67 -6.87 6.83
CA PHE A 159 23.95 -5.60 6.14
C PHE A 159 25.44 -5.41 5.84
N GLU A 160 26.33 -5.75 6.77
CA GLU A 160 27.78 -5.79 6.52
C GLU A 160 28.13 -6.67 5.30
N LEU A 161 27.57 -7.88 5.25
CA LEU A 161 27.79 -8.81 4.15
C LEU A 161 27.17 -8.28 2.86
N ALA A 162 25.98 -7.68 2.91
CA ALA A 162 25.36 -7.05 1.75
C ALA A 162 26.30 -6.01 1.12
N GLY A 163 26.87 -5.09 1.93
CA GLY A 163 27.85 -4.11 1.48
C GLY A 163 29.12 -4.74 0.91
N LYS A 164 29.69 -5.73 1.63
CA LYS A 164 30.89 -6.47 1.19
C LYS A 164 30.73 -7.08 -0.21
N TYR A 165 29.53 -7.57 -0.53
CA TYR A 165 29.24 -8.23 -1.80
C TYR A 165 28.54 -7.33 -2.82
N GLY A 166 28.34 -6.04 -2.52
CA GLY A 166 27.78 -5.07 -3.46
C GLY A 166 26.26 -5.18 -3.67
N ILE A 167 25.54 -5.80 -2.73
CA ILE A 167 24.07 -5.84 -2.74
C ILE A 167 23.53 -4.46 -2.40
N GLN A 168 22.66 -3.94 -3.27
CA GLN A 168 22.08 -2.61 -3.16
C GLN A 168 20.74 -2.62 -2.43
N VAL A 169 19.92 -3.66 -2.61
CA VAL A 169 18.57 -3.73 -2.04
C VAL A 169 18.26 -5.12 -1.50
N ILE A 170 17.86 -5.19 -0.22
CA ILE A 170 17.35 -6.39 0.42
C ILE A 170 15.84 -6.29 0.61
N ALA A 171 15.06 -7.21 0.03
CA ALA A 171 13.67 -7.41 0.40
C ALA A 171 13.58 -8.20 1.72
N MET A 172 13.01 -7.59 2.75
CA MET A 172 12.92 -8.17 4.10
C MET A 172 11.49 -8.09 4.63
N GLU A 173 10.97 -9.23 5.08
CA GLU A 173 9.60 -9.31 5.59
C GLU A 173 9.49 -8.71 6.99
N ILE A 174 8.55 -7.79 7.18
CA ILE A 174 8.20 -7.25 8.50
C ILE A 174 6.83 -7.76 8.94
N LEU A 175 6.67 -7.94 10.25
CA LEU A 175 5.46 -8.48 10.86
C LEU A 175 4.81 -7.49 11.84
N HIS A 176 5.58 -6.50 12.27
CA HIS A 176 5.19 -5.48 13.24
C HIS A 176 5.89 -4.17 12.87
N GLU A 177 5.30 -3.03 13.22
CA GLU A 177 5.85 -1.71 12.89
C GLU A 177 7.23 -1.47 13.52
N ALA A 178 7.44 -1.95 14.75
CA ALA A 178 8.71 -1.86 15.47
C ALA A 178 9.92 -2.46 14.71
N HIS A 179 9.69 -3.42 13.80
CA HIS A 179 10.77 -3.96 12.98
C HIS A 179 11.38 -2.92 12.03
N MET A 180 10.63 -1.86 11.66
CA MET A 180 11.18 -0.76 10.87
C MET A 180 12.25 0.00 11.66
N ASP A 181 12.05 0.18 12.96
CA ASP A 181 13.01 0.85 13.83
C ASP A 181 14.25 -0.02 14.07
N GLU A 182 14.07 -1.32 14.23
CA GLU A 182 15.18 -2.30 14.31
C GLU A 182 16.04 -2.29 13.04
N ILE A 183 15.40 -2.28 11.86
CA ILE A 183 16.07 -2.17 10.56
C ILE A 183 16.83 -0.85 10.44
N ARG A 184 16.18 0.27 10.76
CA ARG A 184 16.81 1.61 10.69
C ARG A 184 18.03 1.69 11.59
N LYS A 185 17.90 1.21 12.83
CA LYS A 185 19.00 1.17 13.79
C LYS A 185 20.18 0.36 13.25
N ALA A 186 19.94 -0.87 12.80
CA ALA A 186 21.01 -1.73 12.27
C ALA A 186 21.66 -1.17 10.99
N LEU A 187 20.90 -0.51 10.10
CA LEU A 187 21.45 0.19 8.95
C LEU A 187 22.37 1.35 9.38
N ALA A 188 21.94 2.16 10.34
CA ALA A 188 22.75 3.26 10.87
C ALA A 188 24.04 2.76 11.54
N GLU A 189 23.95 1.72 12.36
CA GLU A 189 25.10 1.10 13.05
C GLU A 189 26.14 0.51 12.08
N THR A 190 25.70 0.05 10.91
CA THR A 190 26.58 -0.53 9.88
C THR A 190 27.03 0.47 8.81
N GLY A 191 26.60 1.74 8.90
CA GLY A 191 27.00 2.79 7.95
C GLY A 191 26.23 2.80 6.63
N HIS A 192 24.98 2.33 6.62
CA HIS A 192 24.10 2.26 5.45
C HIS A 192 24.70 1.52 4.23
N PRO A 193 25.24 0.29 4.40
CA PRO A 193 25.93 -0.43 3.33
C PRO A 193 25.00 -0.95 2.22
N THR A 194 23.68 -0.96 2.44
CA THR A 194 22.63 -1.44 1.54
C THR A 194 21.32 -0.71 1.84
N GLY A 195 20.35 -0.78 0.93
CA GLY A 195 18.96 -0.42 1.17
C GLY A 195 18.09 -1.61 1.59
N VAL A 196 16.93 -1.32 2.18
CA VAL A 196 15.91 -2.31 2.55
C VAL A 196 14.57 -1.98 1.90
N MET A 197 13.96 -2.97 1.26
CA MET A 197 12.58 -2.94 0.80
C MET A 197 11.72 -3.74 1.77
N LEU A 198 10.75 -3.08 2.39
CA LEU A 198 9.86 -3.71 3.35
C LEU A 198 8.90 -4.64 2.62
N GLN A 199 8.98 -5.94 2.86
CA GLN A 199 8.05 -6.90 2.30
C GLN A 199 6.87 -7.09 3.26
N ILE A 200 5.66 -6.83 2.77
CA ILE A 200 4.44 -7.23 3.45
C ILE A 200 4.03 -8.60 2.92
N GLY A 201 4.12 -9.59 3.80
CA GLY A 201 3.72 -10.96 3.50
C GLY A 201 2.24 -11.11 3.25
N THR A 202 1.88 -12.19 2.55
CA THR A 202 0.48 -12.51 2.19
C THR A 202 -0.48 -12.62 3.39
N ARG A 203 0.03 -12.98 4.58
CA ARG A 203 -0.75 -13.06 5.82
C ARG A 203 -1.06 -11.69 6.42
N ASN A 204 -0.27 -10.68 6.07
CA ASN A 204 -0.42 -9.30 6.53
C ASN A 204 -0.98 -8.38 5.44
N THR A 205 -1.39 -8.90 4.27
CA THR A 205 -1.96 -8.07 3.18
C THR A 205 -3.21 -7.31 3.60
N GLN A 206 -3.97 -7.78 4.60
CA GLN A 206 -5.12 -7.05 5.17
C GLN A 206 -4.87 -6.57 6.61
N ASN A 207 -3.61 -6.56 7.06
CA ASN A 207 -3.27 -5.93 8.33
C ASN A 207 -3.20 -4.40 8.13
N PHE A 208 -4.37 -3.76 8.09
CA PHE A 208 -4.49 -2.34 7.72
C PHE A 208 -3.71 -1.41 8.65
N GLU A 209 -3.59 -1.73 9.93
CA GLU A 209 -2.78 -0.91 10.86
C GLU A 209 -1.29 -1.00 10.52
N LEU A 210 -0.78 -2.19 10.19
CA LEU A 210 0.59 -2.32 9.69
C LEU A 210 0.77 -1.58 8.35
N LEU A 211 -0.21 -1.67 7.44
CA LEU A 211 -0.16 -0.95 6.15
C LEU A 211 -0.14 0.57 6.36
N LYS A 212 -0.91 1.10 7.32
CA LYS A 212 -0.87 2.53 7.68
C LYS A 212 0.48 2.93 8.23
N ALA A 213 1.02 2.18 9.18
CA ALA A 213 2.33 2.46 9.77
C ALA A 213 3.44 2.49 8.70
N VAL A 214 3.43 1.50 7.79
CA VAL A 214 4.39 1.39 6.69
C VAL A 214 4.17 2.44 5.60
N GLY A 215 2.92 2.87 5.38
CA GLY A 215 2.57 3.92 4.42
C GLY A 215 2.98 5.33 4.87
N ARG A 216 3.05 5.58 6.18
CA ARG A 216 3.45 6.89 6.74
C ARG A 216 4.95 7.18 6.63
N GLN A 217 5.79 6.15 6.64
CA GLN A 217 7.24 6.34 6.49
C GLN A 217 7.63 6.59 5.03
N ARG A 218 8.74 7.32 4.82
CA ARG A 218 9.24 7.74 3.49
C ARG A 218 10.62 7.18 3.15
N GLU A 219 11.16 6.31 3.99
CA GLU A 219 12.52 5.80 3.89
C GLU A 219 12.58 4.57 2.97
N PHE A 220 11.75 3.57 3.27
CA PHE A 220 11.79 2.27 2.62
C PHE A 220 10.67 2.10 1.59
N PRO A 221 10.98 1.63 0.37
CA PRO A 221 9.95 1.16 -0.56
C PRO A 221 9.31 -0.14 -0.04
N VAL A 222 8.16 -0.51 -0.61
CA VAL A 222 7.36 -1.63 -0.11
C VAL A 222 7.12 -2.67 -1.20
N LEU A 223 7.37 -3.93 -0.89
CA LEU A 223 6.90 -5.08 -1.67
C LEU A 223 5.65 -5.65 -1.00
N LEU A 224 4.47 -5.33 -1.52
CA LEU A 224 3.21 -5.87 -1.03
C LEU A 224 2.87 -7.16 -1.78
N LYS A 225 2.84 -8.29 -1.06
CA LYS A 225 2.39 -9.55 -1.65
C LYS A 225 0.86 -9.63 -1.73
N ARG A 226 0.35 -10.22 -2.81
CA ARG A 226 -1.07 -10.58 -2.95
C ARG A 226 -1.52 -11.46 -1.77
N GLY A 227 -2.70 -11.18 -1.22
CA GLY A 227 -3.32 -12.00 -0.19
C GLY A 227 -3.80 -13.33 -0.80
N PHE A 228 -3.46 -14.46 -0.18
CA PHE A 228 -3.78 -15.78 -0.76
C PHE A 228 -5.26 -16.15 -0.66
N GLY A 229 -6.02 -15.51 0.23
CA GLY A 229 -7.43 -15.80 0.52
C GLY A 229 -8.39 -14.71 0.11
N ILE A 230 -7.92 -13.72 -0.67
CA ILE A 230 -8.70 -12.56 -1.09
C ILE A 230 -8.55 -12.33 -2.59
N THR A 231 -9.49 -11.57 -3.14
CA THR A 231 -9.49 -11.18 -4.55
C THR A 231 -8.28 -10.31 -4.91
N LEU A 232 -8.01 -10.21 -6.20
CA LEU A 232 -6.98 -9.29 -6.70
C LEU A 232 -7.36 -7.84 -6.37
N GLU A 233 -8.63 -7.49 -6.51
CA GLU A 233 -9.16 -6.15 -6.23
C GLU A 233 -8.95 -5.76 -4.77
N GLU A 234 -9.26 -6.65 -3.81
CA GLU A 234 -8.98 -6.42 -2.39
C GLU A 234 -7.48 -6.25 -2.11
N SER A 235 -6.64 -7.03 -2.78
CA SER A 235 -5.18 -6.90 -2.64
C SER A 235 -4.65 -5.57 -3.20
N LEU A 236 -5.21 -5.09 -4.31
CA LEU A 236 -4.86 -3.78 -4.88
C LEU A 236 -5.37 -2.63 -4.01
N ASN A 237 -6.55 -2.78 -3.40
CA ASN A 237 -7.07 -1.80 -2.45
C ASN A 237 -6.20 -1.73 -1.18
N ALA A 238 -5.63 -2.85 -0.72
CA ALA A 238 -4.63 -2.83 0.34
C ALA A 238 -3.37 -2.04 -0.05
N ALA A 239 -2.92 -2.16 -1.30
CA ALA A 239 -1.81 -1.36 -1.83
C ALA A 239 -2.15 0.14 -1.82
N GLU A 240 -3.35 0.49 -2.27
CA GLU A 240 -3.85 1.87 -2.27
C GLU A 240 -3.95 2.43 -0.86
N TYR A 241 -4.37 1.62 0.12
CA TYR A 241 -4.45 2.02 1.52
C TYR A 241 -3.08 2.49 2.05
N LEU A 242 -2.04 1.69 1.78
CA LEU A 242 -0.65 2.05 2.11
C LEU A 242 -0.20 3.32 1.37
N ALA A 243 -0.45 3.40 0.07
CA ALA A 243 -0.03 4.54 -0.73
C ALA A 243 -0.76 5.85 -0.35
N SER A 244 -2.01 5.75 0.08
CA SER A 244 -2.82 6.89 0.52
C SER A 244 -2.31 7.55 1.81
N GLU A 245 -1.57 6.81 2.64
CA GLU A 245 -0.90 7.34 3.85
C GLU A 245 0.40 8.07 3.52
N GLY A 246 0.88 7.92 2.29
CA GLY A 246 1.95 8.73 1.74
C GLY A 246 2.90 7.97 0.83
N ASN A 247 3.25 6.74 1.15
CA ASN A 247 4.31 6.01 0.46
C ASN A 247 3.82 5.32 -0.83
N ASP A 248 4.06 5.95 -1.97
CA ASP A 248 3.69 5.47 -3.30
C ASP A 248 4.77 4.59 -3.97
N ARG A 249 5.92 4.37 -3.32
CA ARG A 249 7.00 3.49 -3.81
C ARG A 249 6.68 2.02 -3.51
N VAL A 250 5.66 1.52 -4.18
CA VAL A 250 5.08 0.18 -3.96
C VAL A 250 5.32 -0.73 -5.16
N ILE A 251 5.85 -1.92 -4.90
CA ILE A 251 5.91 -3.04 -5.82
C ILE A 251 4.83 -4.04 -5.40
N PHE A 252 3.97 -4.41 -6.34
CA PHE A 252 2.95 -5.42 -6.11
C PHE A 252 3.44 -6.81 -6.54
N GLY A 253 3.45 -7.77 -5.61
CA GLY A 253 3.99 -9.11 -5.82
C GLY A 253 2.91 -10.19 -5.90
N LEU A 254 2.70 -10.78 -7.07
CA LEU A 254 1.89 -12.00 -7.22
C LEU A 254 2.58 -13.20 -6.56
N ARG A 255 1.81 -14.06 -5.86
CA ARG A 255 2.37 -15.20 -5.11
C ARG A 255 1.50 -16.45 -5.05
N GLY A 256 0.59 -16.61 -6.01
CA GLY A 256 -0.43 -17.67 -6.01
C GLY A 256 -1.59 -17.37 -5.06
N MET A 257 -2.65 -18.17 -5.18
CA MET A 257 -3.85 -18.10 -4.34
C MET A 257 -4.15 -19.46 -3.74
N LYS A 258 -4.83 -19.47 -2.60
CA LYS A 258 -5.41 -20.68 -2.06
C LYS A 258 -6.53 -21.11 -3.00
N SER A 259 -6.46 -22.36 -3.45
CA SER A 259 -7.53 -23.01 -4.19
C SER A 259 -8.06 -24.16 -3.35
N ASN A 260 -9.17 -24.77 -3.79
CA ASN A 260 -9.76 -25.92 -3.12
C ASN A 260 -8.88 -27.18 -3.21
N LEU A 261 -7.71 -27.11 -3.87
CA LEU A 261 -6.82 -28.24 -4.12
C LEU A 261 -5.80 -28.53 -3.00
N GLY A 262 -5.90 -27.86 -1.85
CA GLY A 262 -4.97 -28.04 -0.72
C GLY A 262 -3.78 -27.12 -0.78
#